data_AF-A0A5C3PQQ6-F1
#
_entry.id   AF-A0A5C3PQQ6-F1
#
_cell.length_a   1.000
_cell.length_b   1.000
_cell.length_c   1.000
_cell.angle_alpha   90.00
_cell.angle_beta   90.00
_cell.angle_gamma   90.00
#
_symmetry.space_group_name_H-M   'P 1'
#
loop_
_entity.id
_entity.type
_entity.pdbx_description
1 polymer ?
#
loop_
_entity_poly.entity_id
_entity_poly.type
_entity_poly.pdbx_seq_one_letter_code
_entity_poly.pdbx_strand_id
1 'polypeptide(L)'
;MDPGLIRRFSALIGQSEDFAEDFLPQFAIQSEAVYGSLSEDELLELAMDHFHSDKSRNLSPGPSSGGASMSSLDSWPDTPCAASSSAPSLGLGWILDRLEDEFQCAFCIEPLARPYSLNHGQCGHNFCALCVLKWYFDALDGECGRWLESLRCPVCRSMLPATPADVPRDMCTLPFVPNRSADTTVRAYLNLVQDAADRNGSGGLDERVRGWERHGRKSMDWQERDRKGTEGMELVVTNWAILEEEDFLAMKARFEDS
;
A
#
# COMPACT_ATOMS: atom_id res chain seq x y z
N MET A 1 17.73 -1.70 27.08
CA MET A 1 16.39 -1.09 27.01
C MET A 1 15.98 -0.67 28.40
N ASP A 2 15.35 0.50 28.57
CA ASP A 2 14.85 0.94 29.87
C ASP A 2 13.60 0.12 30.30
N PRO A 3 13.53 -0.41 31.54
CA PRO A 3 12.36 -1.14 32.03
C PRO A 3 11.10 -0.29 32.17
N GLY A 4 11.21 1.04 32.22
CA GLY A 4 10.07 1.96 32.16
C GLY A 4 9.44 2.01 30.77
N LEU A 5 10.24 2.02 29.72
CA LEU A 5 9.77 1.98 28.33
C LEU A 5 9.00 0.68 28.01
N ILE A 6 9.53 -0.47 28.43
CA ILE A 6 8.88 -1.79 28.26
C ILE A 6 7.48 -1.79 28.89
N ARG A 7 7.38 -1.30 30.14
CA ARG A 7 6.11 -1.20 30.87
C ARG A 7 5.11 -0.25 30.21
N ARG A 8 5.58 0.91 29.74
CA ARG A 8 4.74 1.88 29.03
C ARG A 8 4.17 1.27 27.75
N PHE A 9 5.02 0.66 26.92
CA PHE A 9 4.58 0.04 25.67
C PHE A 9 3.59 -1.10 25.92
N SER A 10 3.93 -2.05 26.81
CA SER A 10 3.09 -3.19 27.19
C SER A 10 1.69 -2.74 27.65
N ALA A 11 1.63 -1.72 28.52
CA ALA A 11 0.38 -1.15 28.99
C ALA A 11 -0.46 -0.50 27.87
N LEU A 12 0.19 0.15 26.90
CA LEU A 12 -0.49 0.82 25.78
C LEU A 12 -1.09 -0.16 24.78
N ILE A 13 -0.40 -1.28 24.49
CA ILE A 13 -0.88 -2.27 23.51
C ILE A 13 -1.75 -3.38 24.14
N GLY A 14 -1.81 -3.44 25.47
CA GLY A 14 -2.53 -4.47 26.23
C GLY A 14 -1.96 -5.88 26.01
N GLN A 15 -0.63 -6.02 26.03
CA GLN A 15 0.08 -7.31 25.94
C GLN A 15 0.90 -7.56 27.23
N SER A 16 1.62 -8.68 27.31
CA SER A 16 2.52 -8.96 28.44
C SER A 16 3.81 -8.15 28.33
N GLU A 17 4.46 -7.90 29.47
CA GLU A 17 5.81 -7.30 29.50
C GLU A 17 6.82 -8.21 28.78
N ASP A 18 6.73 -9.53 28.92
CA ASP A 18 7.58 -10.49 28.17
C ASP A 18 7.53 -10.27 26.65
N PHE A 19 6.34 -10.02 26.09
CA PHE A 19 6.21 -9.72 24.66
C PHE A 19 6.92 -8.41 24.31
N ALA A 20 6.76 -7.37 25.14
CA ALA A 20 7.42 -6.08 24.93
C ALA A 20 8.95 -6.17 25.07
N GLU A 21 9.45 -7.02 25.98
CA GLU A 21 10.88 -7.32 26.15
C GLU A 21 11.49 -7.97 24.91
N ASP A 22 10.76 -8.84 24.23
CA ASP A 22 11.22 -9.49 23.00
C ASP A 22 11.10 -8.56 21.77
N PHE A 23 10.01 -7.80 21.67
CA PHE A 23 9.68 -6.99 20.50
C PHE A 23 10.54 -5.72 20.40
N LEU A 24 10.62 -4.94 21.48
CA LEU A 24 11.17 -3.59 21.42
C LEU A 24 12.67 -3.55 21.06
N PRO A 25 13.55 -4.46 21.54
CA PRO A 25 14.96 -4.44 21.15
C PRO A 25 15.17 -4.70 19.66
N GLN A 26 14.40 -5.62 19.08
CA GLN A 26 14.49 -5.92 17.64
C GLN A 26 14.00 -4.72 16.82
N PHE A 27 12.87 -4.13 17.23
CA PHE A 27 12.32 -2.96 16.59
C PHE A 27 13.29 -1.75 16.66
N ALA A 28 13.93 -1.52 17.80
CA ALA A 28 14.91 -0.44 17.98
C ALA A 28 16.07 -0.56 16.99
N ILE A 29 16.67 -1.75 16.86
CA ILE A 29 17.77 -2.01 15.92
C ILE A 29 17.35 -1.69 14.48
N GLN A 30 16.14 -2.09 14.09
CA GLN A 30 15.62 -1.83 12.74
C GLN A 30 15.33 -0.34 12.52
N SER A 31 14.74 0.32 13.50
CA SER A 31 14.39 1.74 13.42
C SER A 31 15.63 2.63 13.39
N GLU A 32 16.67 2.29 14.15
CA GLU A 32 17.92 3.07 14.19
C GLU A 32 18.67 3.02 12.87
N ALA A 33 18.60 1.89 12.15
CA ALA A 33 19.18 1.77 10.81
C ALA A 33 18.50 2.67 9.76
N VAL A 34 17.23 3.04 9.97
CA VAL A 34 16.44 3.85 9.03
C VAL A 34 16.40 5.32 9.42
N TYR A 35 16.21 5.61 10.71
CA TYR A 35 15.94 6.94 11.24
C TYR A 35 17.11 7.53 12.05
N GLY A 36 18.15 6.74 12.33
CA GLY A 36 19.24 7.13 13.23
C GLY A 36 18.86 7.02 14.71
N SER A 37 19.63 7.68 15.57
CA SER A 37 19.40 7.63 17.02
C SER A 37 18.08 8.32 17.39
N LEU A 38 17.20 7.58 18.04
CA LEU A 38 15.88 8.04 18.48
C LEU A 38 15.85 8.20 20.00
N SER A 39 15.08 9.18 20.49
CA SER A 39 14.71 9.24 21.89
C SER A 39 13.71 8.13 22.25
N GLU A 40 13.55 7.84 23.55
CA GLU A 40 12.63 6.78 24.01
C GLU A 40 11.17 7.07 23.63
N ASP A 41 10.74 8.33 23.65
CA ASP A 41 9.38 8.71 23.28
C ASP A 41 9.15 8.59 21.77
N GLU A 42 10.13 8.95 20.92
CA GLU A 42 10.06 8.74 19.47
C GLU A 42 10.04 7.27 19.09
N LEU A 43 10.87 6.46 19.76
CA LEU A 43 10.89 5.01 19.58
C LEU A 43 9.55 4.38 20.01
N LEU A 44 8.94 4.87 21.10
CA LEU A 44 7.65 4.39 21.57
C LEU A 44 6.54 4.68 20.57
N GLU A 45 6.50 5.90 20.02
CA GLU A 45 5.51 6.32 19.03
C GLU A 45 5.62 5.46 17.75
N LEU A 46 6.84 5.30 17.22
CA LEU A 46 7.09 4.45 16.05
C LEU A 46 6.73 2.98 16.31
N ALA A 47 7.03 2.46 17.49
CA ALA A 47 6.72 1.08 17.86
C ALA A 47 5.20 0.85 17.93
N MET A 48 4.43 1.83 18.43
CA MET A 48 2.98 1.75 18.48
C MET A 48 2.36 1.76 17.09
N ASP A 49 2.81 2.66 16.22
CA ASP A 49 2.35 2.73 14.83
C ASP A 49 2.63 1.44 14.07
N HIS A 50 3.83 0.87 14.26
CA HIS A 50 4.19 -0.40 13.67
C HIS A 50 3.31 -1.54 14.19
N PHE A 51 3.11 -1.64 15.51
CA PHE A 51 2.29 -2.68 16.12
C PHE A 51 0.82 -2.61 15.68
N HIS A 52 0.22 -1.42 15.63
CA HIS A 52 -1.15 -1.25 15.16
C HIS A 52 -1.28 -1.58 13.67
N SER A 53 -0.28 -1.20 12.86
CA SER A 53 -0.22 -1.58 11.45
C SER A 53 -0.17 -3.10 11.28
N ASP A 54 0.61 -3.82 12.08
CA ASP A 54 0.72 -5.28 11.98
C ASP A 54 -0.50 -6.02 12.55
N LYS A 55 -1.10 -5.51 13.62
CA LYS A 55 -2.36 -6.06 14.16
C LYS A 55 -3.52 -5.93 13.17
N SER A 56 -3.56 -4.83 12.40
CA SER A 56 -4.55 -4.66 11.33
C SER A 56 -4.41 -5.68 10.20
N ARG A 57 -3.18 -6.19 9.96
CA ARG A 57 -2.89 -7.24 8.96
C ARG A 57 -3.36 -8.63 9.41
N ASN A 58 -3.29 -8.92 10.70
CA ASN A 58 -3.59 -10.25 11.27
C ASN A 58 -5.07 -10.49 11.64
N LEU A 59 -5.96 -9.51 11.46
CA LEU A 59 -7.40 -9.64 11.75
C LEU A 59 -8.26 -10.10 10.55
N SER A 60 -7.68 -10.79 9.57
CA SER A 60 -8.47 -11.55 8.59
C SER A 60 -9.03 -12.81 9.26
N PRO A 61 -10.36 -13.10 9.20
CA PRO A 61 -10.91 -14.29 9.83
C PRO A 61 -10.54 -15.54 9.01
N GLY A 62 -9.56 -16.30 9.48
CA GLY A 62 -9.37 -17.68 9.05
C GLY A 62 -10.49 -18.59 9.58
N PRO A 63 -10.90 -19.64 8.85
CA PRO A 63 -11.96 -20.55 9.30
C PRO A 63 -11.45 -21.38 10.47
N SER A 64 -11.95 -21.10 11.67
CA SER A 64 -11.71 -21.88 12.87
C SER A 64 -12.53 -23.17 12.84
N SER A 65 -11.88 -24.29 12.50
CA SER A 65 -12.39 -25.63 12.76
C SER A 65 -12.19 -25.96 14.25
N GLY A 66 -13.22 -25.71 15.06
CA GLY A 66 -13.31 -26.17 16.44
C GLY A 66 -14.00 -27.53 16.52
N GLY A 67 -13.34 -28.51 17.12
CA GLY A 67 -13.95 -29.75 17.57
C GLY A 67 -13.51 -30.06 18.98
N ALA A 68 -14.40 -29.85 19.96
CA ALA A 68 -14.53 -30.70 21.15
C ALA A 68 -15.79 -30.33 21.92
N SER A 69 -16.58 -31.38 22.16
CA SER A 69 -17.81 -31.45 22.92
C SER A 69 -17.55 -31.31 24.42
N MET A 70 -18.45 -30.65 25.17
CA MET A 70 -19.02 -31.20 26.40
C MET A 70 -20.30 -30.46 26.80
N SER A 71 -21.22 -31.26 27.29
CA SER A 71 -22.63 -31.07 27.60
C SER A 71 -22.98 -30.21 28.82
N SER A 72 -24.15 -29.55 28.76
CA SER A 72 -25.31 -29.74 29.67
C SER A 72 -25.90 -28.50 30.36
N LEU A 73 -27.21 -28.28 30.10
CA LEU A 73 -28.30 -27.74 30.95
C LEU A 73 -28.15 -26.32 31.58
N ASP A 74 -28.93 -25.33 31.11
CA ASP A 74 -30.27 -25.02 31.66
C ASP A 74 -30.94 -23.77 31.03
N SER A 75 -32.11 -24.01 30.42
CA SER A 75 -33.36 -23.24 30.40
C SER A 75 -33.39 -21.71 30.56
N TRP A 76 -33.62 -20.97 29.46
CA TRP A 76 -34.19 -19.60 29.44
C TRP A 76 -35.23 -19.48 28.31
N PRO A 77 -36.31 -18.69 28.45
CA PRO A 77 -37.49 -18.79 27.59
C PRO A 77 -37.33 -18.09 26.25
N ASP A 78 -37.87 -18.75 25.22
CA ASP A 78 -37.88 -18.33 23.81
C ASP A 78 -38.60 -17.00 23.59
N THR A 79 -37.89 -16.03 23.04
CA THR A 79 -38.47 -14.87 22.34
C THR A 79 -37.84 -14.80 20.96
N PRO A 80 -38.59 -14.98 19.85
CA PRO A 80 -38.01 -14.85 18.52
C PRO A 80 -37.92 -13.36 18.15
N CYS A 81 -36.87 -12.69 18.63
CA CYS A 81 -36.44 -11.44 18.02
C CYS A 81 -35.73 -11.78 16.72
N ALA A 82 -36.44 -11.64 15.60
CA ALA A 82 -35.85 -11.55 14.28
C ALA A 82 -34.97 -10.28 14.24
N ALA A 83 -33.74 -10.39 14.73
CA ALA A 83 -32.71 -9.41 14.49
C ALA A 83 -32.28 -9.58 13.03
N SER A 84 -32.85 -8.75 12.16
CA SER A 84 -32.25 -8.44 10.87
C SER A 84 -30.91 -7.77 11.15
N SER A 85 -29.86 -8.58 11.27
CA SER A 85 -28.47 -8.11 11.33
C SER A 85 -28.08 -7.59 9.95
N SER A 86 -28.68 -6.50 9.49
CA SER A 86 -28.07 -5.70 8.45
C SER A 86 -26.86 -5.02 9.08
N ALA A 87 -25.69 -5.61 8.86
CA ALA A 87 -24.42 -4.92 9.05
C ALA A 87 -24.55 -3.50 8.45
N PRO A 88 -23.95 -2.46 9.06
CA PRO A 88 -23.96 -1.13 8.47
C PRO A 88 -23.38 -1.26 7.07
N SER A 89 -24.26 -1.16 6.08
CA SER A 89 -23.86 -1.13 4.68
C SER A 89 -23.20 0.23 4.50
N LEU A 90 -21.88 0.26 4.67
CA LEU A 90 -21.10 1.39 4.20
C LEU A 90 -21.47 1.52 2.71
N GLY A 91 -22.17 2.61 2.37
CA GLY A 91 -22.87 2.68 1.09
C GLY A 91 -21.88 2.81 -0.05
N LEU A 92 -21.76 1.82 -0.94
CA LEU A 92 -20.74 1.69 -2.00
C LEU A 92 -20.34 2.99 -2.72
N GLY A 93 -21.26 3.94 -2.88
CA GLY A 93 -20.96 5.29 -3.37
C GLY A 93 -19.82 5.97 -2.60
N TRP A 94 -19.80 5.88 -1.27
CA TRP A 94 -18.71 6.41 -0.43
C TRP A 94 -17.35 5.79 -0.75
N ILE A 95 -17.27 4.47 -1.03
CA ILE A 95 -15.98 3.85 -1.42
C ILE A 95 -15.52 4.44 -2.73
N LEU A 96 -16.44 4.52 -3.71
CA LEU A 96 -16.10 5.02 -5.04
C LEU A 96 -15.62 6.48 -4.96
N ASP A 97 -16.30 7.29 -4.16
CA ASP A 97 -15.90 8.67 -3.91
C ASP A 97 -14.51 8.73 -3.24
N ARG A 98 -14.22 7.84 -2.29
CA ARG A 98 -12.87 7.74 -1.68
C ARG A 98 -11.79 7.32 -2.68
N LEU A 99 -12.09 6.36 -3.56
CA LEU A 99 -11.17 5.92 -4.60
C LEU A 99 -10.89 7.04 -5.62
N GLU A 100 -11.88 7.86 -5.93
CA GLU A 100 -11.77 8.98 -6.87
C GLU A 100 -11.14 10.23 -6.23
N ASP A 101 -11.42 10.53 -4.96
CA ASP A 101 -10.94 11.75 -4.31
C ASP A 101 -9.55 11.58 -3.66
N GLU A 102 -9.29 10.42 -3.04
CA GLU A 102 -8.10 10.22 -2.20
C GLU A 102 -7.07 9.27 -2.83
N PHE A 103 -7.51 8.34 -3.68
CA PHE A 103 -6.66 7.31 -4.28
C PHE A 103 -6.63 7.36 -5.80
N GLN A 104 -6.78 8.54 -6.38
CA GLN A 104 -6.69 8.74 -7.82
C GLN A 104 -5.26 9.08 -8.25
N CYS A 105 -4.80 8.42 -9.31
CA CYS A 105 -3.50 8.70 -9.92
C CYS A 105 -3.58 9.98 -10.78
N ALA A 106 -2.69 10.94 -10.53
CA ALA A 106 -2.68 12.20 -11.29
C ALA A 106 -2.33 12.06 -12.79
N PHE A 107 -1.81 10.90 -13.23
CA PHE A 107 -1.49 10.65 -14.64
C PHE A 107 -2.64 10.03 -15.42
N CYS A 108 -3.25 8.96 -14.89
CA CYS A 108 -4.30 8.23 -15.59
C CYS A 108 -5.71 8.54 -15.09
N ILE A 109 -5.85 9.31 -14.00
CA ILE A 109 -7.13 9.73 -13.40
C ILE A 109 -8.00 8.53 -12.96
N GLU A 110 -7.37 7.37 -12.78
CA GLU A 110 -7.99 6.14 -12.29
C GLU A 110 -7.49 5.83 -10.87
N PRO A 111 -8.20 4.96 -10.13
CA PRO A 111 -7.71 4.43 -8.86
C PRO A 111 -6.29 3.87 -9.02
N LEU A 112 -5.45 4.18 -8.03
CA LEU A 112 -4.04 3.80 -8.02
C LEU A 112 -3.89 2.27 -8.15
N ALA A 113 -3.04 1.83 -9.08
CA ALA A 113 -2.64 0.43 -9.24
C ALA A 113 -1.16 0.34 -8.88
N ARG A 114 -0.80 -0.46 -7.88
CA ARG A 114 0.52 -0.43 -7.20
C ARG A 114 0.97 1.00 -6.86
N PRO A 115 0.45 1.63 -5.81
CA PRO A 115 0.84 2.99 -5.41
C PRO A 115 2.35 3.11 -5.09
N TYR A 116 3.02 4.05 -5.74
CA TYR A 116 4.39 4.48 -5.42
C TYR A 116 4.43 5.99 -5.23
N SER A 117 5.27 6.41 -4.28
CA SER A 117 5.63 7.81 -4.08
C SER A 117 7.02 8.08 -4.65
N LEU A 118 7.31 9.36 -4.91
CA LEU A 118 8.65 9.79 -5.31
C LEU A 118 9.53 9.94 -4.07
N ASN A 119 10.76 9.44 -4.13
CA ASN A 119 11.75 9.45 -3.05
C ASN A 119 12.31 10.86 -2.79
N HIS A 120 11.43 11.76 -2.39
CA HIS A 120 11.76 13.08 -1.89
C HIS A 120 10.74 13.39 -0.80
N GLY A 121 10.98 12.86 0.41
CA GLY A 121 10.07 12.77 1.57
C GLY A 121 9.33 14.04 2.02
N GLN A 122 9.43 15.13 1.26
CA GLN A 122 8.72 16.38 1.41
C GLN A 122 7.35 16.43 0.69
N CYS A 123 7.01 15.51 -0.23
CA CYS A 123 5.75 15.64 -0.97
C CYS A 123 4.73 14.49 -0.84
N GLY A 124 5.16 13.25 -0.63
CA GLY A 124 4.25 12.11 -0.36
C GLY A 124 3.20 11.76 -1.42
N HIS A 125 3.20 12.42 -2.60
CA HIS A 125 2.22 12.18 -3.65
C HIS A 125 2.40 10.80 -4.27
N ASN A 126 1.28 10.13 -4.55
CA ASN A 126 1.25 8.75 -5.01
C ASN A 126 0.78 8.66 -6.46
N PHE A 127 1.33 7.69 -7.17
CA PHE A 127 1.05 7.41 -8.56
C PHE A 127 0.95 5.91 -8.76
N CYS A 128 0.32 5.46 -9.85
CA CYS A 128 0.44 4.07 -10.25
C CYS A 128 1.90 3.77 -10.59
N ALA A 129 2.40 2.60 -10.22
CA ALA A 129 3.75 2.15 -10.54
C ALA A 129 4.07 2.32 -12.03
N LEU A 130 3.20 1.83 -12.91
CA LEU A 130 3.40 1.93 -14.36
C LEU A 130 3.42 3.40 -14.83
N CYS A 131 2.54 4.26 -14.30
CA CYS A 131 2.46 5.65 -14.72
C CYS A 131 3.71 6.44 -14.32
N VAL A 132 4.20 6.24 -13.10
CA VAL A 132 5.40 6.96 -12.63
C VAL A 132 6.66 6.45 -13.31
N LEU A 133 6.73 5.16 -13.65
CA LEU A 133 7.80 4.61 -14.50
C LEU A 133 7.80 5.27 -15.88
N LYS A 134 6.66 5.27 -16.57
CA LYS A 134 6.52 5.91 -17.88
C LYS A 134 6.99 7.36 -17.84
N TRP A 135 6.46 8.15 -16.90
CA TRP A 135 6.85 9.55 -16.75
C TRP A 135 8.35 9.74 -16.49
N TYR A 136 8.90 8.94 -15.59
CA TYR A 136 10.31 9.05 -15.20
C TYR A 136 11.25 8.69 -16.37
N PHE A 137 10.99 7.59 -17.08
CA PHE A 137 11.81 7.16 -18.21
C PHE A 137 11.55 7.96 -19.50
N ASP A 138 10.35 8.51 -19.70
CA ASP A 138 10.06 9.40 -20.85
C ASP A 138 10.94 10.65 -20.82
N ALA A 139 11.28 11.15 -19.64
CA ALA A 139 12.17 12.29 -19.45
C ALA A 139 13.67 12.01 -19.73
N LEU A 140 14.03 10.79 -20.11
CA LEU A 140 15.39 10.48 -20.58
C LEU A 140 15.66 11.07 -21.94
N ASP A 141 16.87 11.60 -22.10
CA ASP A 141 17.40 11.93 -23.40
C ASP A 141 17.64 10.64 -24.22
N GLY A 142 17.14 10.65 -25.47
CA GLY A 142 17.18 9.48 -26.35
C GLY A 142 18.56 9.17 -26.93
N GLU A 143 19.52 10.12 -26.89
CA GLU A 143 20.85 9.95 -27.44
C GLU A 143 21.84 9.44 -26.39
N CYS A 144 21.79 9.98 -25.18
CA CYS A 144 22.73 9.64 -24.10
C CYS A 144 22.13 8.80 -22.97
N GLY A 145 20.83 8.54 -22.94
CA GLY A 145 20.22 7.71 -21.88
C GLY A 145 20.31 8.31 -20.47
N ARG A 146 20.44 9.64 -20.36
CA ARG A 146 20.52 10.37 -19.08
C ARG A 146 19.37 11.36 -18.92
N TRP A 147 19.07 11.69 -17.66
CA TRP A 147 18.21 12.83 -17.33
C TRP A 147 19.03 14.12 -17.38
N LEU A 148 18.73 15.00 -18.34
CA LEU A 148 19.44 16.27 -18.51
C LEU A 148 18.95 17.36 -17.55
N GLU A 149 17.75 17.21 -17.02
CA GLU A 149 17.13 18.16 -16.09
C GLU A 149 16.66 17.48 -14.81
N SER A 150 16.66 18.22 -13.71
CA SER A 150 16.08 17.75 -12.45
C SER A 150 14.56 17.62 -12.58
N LEU A 151 14.06 16.41 -12.37
CA LEU A 151 12.64 16.14 -12.39
C LEU A 151 11.92 16.81 -11.22
N ARG A 152 10.63 17.08 -11.42
CA ARG A 152 9.75 17.67 -10.40
C ARG A 152 8.49 16.85 -10.25
N CYS A 153 8.00 16.70 -9.03
CA CYS A 153 6.73 16.05 -8.75
C CYS A 153 5.61 16.69 -9.60
N PRO A 154 4.86 15.91 -10.41
CA PRO A 154 3.80 16.45 -11.26
C PRO A 154 2.69 17.17 -10.49
N VAL A 155 2.49 16.83 -9.21
CA VAL A 155 1.42 17.39 -8.39
C VAL A 155 1.84 18.69 -7.71
N CYS A 156 2.97 18.69 -7.00
CA CYS A 156 3.39 19.82 -6.15
C CYS A 156 4.66 20.55 -6.63
N ARG A 157 5.30 20.07 -7.70
CA ARG A 157 6.52 20.63 -8.30
C ARG A 157 7.78 20.60 -7.42
N SER A 158 7.74 19.90 -6.28
CA SER A 158 8.94 19.58 -5.49
C SER A 158 9.98 18.88 -6.36
N MET A 159 11.22 19.32 -6.27
CA MET A 159 12.34 18.77 -7.04
C MET A 159 12.67 17.36 -6.55
N LEU A 160 13.02 16.44 -7.45
CA LEU A 160 13.52 15.11 -7.10
C LEU A 160 15.04 15.15 -6.97
N PRO A 161 15.65 14.26 -6.15
CA PRO A 161 17.09 14.07 -6.16
C PRO A 161 17.57 13.69 -7.56
N ALA A 162 18.75 14.18 -7.95
CA ALA A 162 19.36 13.78 -9.20
C ALA A 162 19.77 12.31 -9.13
N THR A 163 19.49 11.55 -10.18
CA THR A 163 19.92 10.17 -10.32
C THR A 163 21.42 10.14 -10.67
N PRO A 164 22.27 9.50 -9.85
CA PRO A 164 23.71 9.43 -10.14
C PRO A 164 23.98 8.70 -11.44
N ALA A 165 25.03 9.12 -12.18
CA ALA A 165 25.48 8.41 -13.37
C ALA A 165 26.33 7.18 -13.01
N ASP A 166 27.09 7.26 -11.91
CA ASP A 166 28.06 6.24 -11.52
C ASP A 166 27.39 4.94 -11.07
N VAL A 167 27.90 3.81 -11.56
CA VAL A 167 27.55 2.46 -11.10
C VAL A 167 28.73 1.88 -10.28
N PRO A 168 28.47 1.15 -9.18
CA PRO A 168 27.15 0.79 -8.66
C PRO A 168 26.45 1.94 -7.93
N ARG A 169 25.15 2.12 -8.19
CA ARG A 169 24.30 3.11 -7.46
C ARG A 169 23.89 2.61 -6.09
N ASP A 170 23.82 3.53 -5.14
CA ASP A 170 23.23 3.27 -3.83
C ASP A 170 21.70 3.14 -3.95
N MET A 171 21.10 2.17 -3.26
CA MET A 171 19.65 1.98 -3.24
C MET A 171 18.89 3.21 -2.70
N CYS A 172 19.50 4.03 -1.84
CA CYS A 172 18.87 5.26 -1.35
C CYS A 172 18.67 6.33 -2.44
N THR A 173 19.30 6.16 -3.60
CA THR A 173 19.14 7.05 -4.77
C THR A 173 17.98 6.63 -5.68
N LEU A 174 17.34 5.49 -5.41
CA LEU A 174 16.18 5.03 -6.17
C LEU A 174 15.03 6.03 -5.99
N PRO A 175 14.45 6.59 -7.07
CA PRO A 175 13.49 7.69 -6.97
C PRO A 175 12.08 7.22 -6.58
N PHE A 176 11.87 5.94 -6.29
CA PHE A 176 10.56 5.34 -6.05
C PHE A 176 10.50 4.67 -4.69
N VAL A 177 9.45 4.98 -3.91
CA VAL A 177 9.18 4.33 -2.62
C VAL A 177 7.77 3.73 -2.67
N PRO A 178 7.61 2.41 -2.45
CA PRO A 178 6.30 1.77 -2.47
C PRO A 178 5.43 2.29 -1.33
N ASN A 179 4.20 2.69 -1.63
CA ASN A 179 3.23 3.07 -0.61
C ASN A 179 2.31 1.89 -0.28
N ARG A 180 2.78 1.04 0.64
CA ARG A 180 2.09 -0.21 1.01
C ARG A 180 0.76 0.04 1.76
N SER A 181 0.65 1.15 2.51
CA SER A 181 -0.60 1.49 3.19
C SER A 181 -1.67 1.89 2.18
N ALA A 182 -1.34 2.76 1.22
CA ALA A 182 -2.26 3.08 0.12
C ALA A 182 -2.62 1.83 -0.71
N ASP A 183 -1.65 0.96 -1.02
CA ASP A 183 -1.92 -0.29 -1.78
C ASP A 183 -2.94 -1.18 -1.05
N THR A 184 -2.75 -1.34 0.27
CA THR A 184 -3.64 -2.15 1.12
C THR A 184 -5.06 -1.57 1.12
N THR A 185 -5.19 -0.26 1.33
CA THR A 185 -6.49 0.42 1.38
C THR A 185 -7.22 0.37 0.03
N VAL A 186 -6.53 0.65 -1.07
CA VAL A 186 -7.13 0.60 -2.41
C VAL A 186 -7.63 -0.80 -2.74
N ARG A 187 -6.82 -1.85 -2.49
CA ARG A 187 -7.24 -3.24 -2.71
C ARG A 187 -8.45 -3.61 -1.86
N ALA A 188 -8.46 -3.23 -0.59
CA ALA A 188 -9.59 -3.50 0.30
C ALA A 188 -10.89 -2.85 -0.23
N TYR A 189 -10.81 -1.60 -0.68
CA TYR A 189 -11.94 -0.89 -1.27
C TYR A 189 -12.41 -1.51 -2.59
N LEU A 190 -11.49 -1.86 -3.49
CA LEU A 190 -11.82 -2.52 -4.75
C LEU A 190 -12.46 -3.89 -4.54
N ASN A 191 -11.97 -4.68 -3.58
CA ASN A 191 -12.57 -5.97 -3.24
C ASN A 191 -14.01 -5.82 -2.75
N LEU A 192 -14.30 -4.81 -1.92
CA LEU A 192 -15.66 -4.53 -1.45
C LEU A 192 -16.60 -4.14 -2.60
N VAL A 193 -16.11 -3.33 -3.55
CA VAL A 193 -16.89 -2.94 -4.74
C VAL A 193 -17.13 -4.14 -5.65
N GLN A 194 -16.09 -4.94 -5.92
CA GLN A 194 -16.16 -6.18 -6.72
C GLN A 194 -17.15 -7.18 -6.13
N ASP A 195 -17.04 -7.46 -4.82
CA ASP A 195 -17.94 -8.40 -4.14
C ASP A 195 -19.40 -7.95 -4.20
N ALA A 196 -19.64 -6.64 -4.09
CA ALA A 196 -20.98 -6.09 -4.19
C ALA A 196 -21.54 -6.11 -5.61
N ALA A 197 -20.68 -5.87 -6.60
CA ALA A 197 -21.03 -5.94 -8.02
C ALA A 197 -21.40 -7.39 -8.42
N ASP A 198 -20.57 -8.37 -8.03
CA ASP A 198 -20.75 -9.79 -8.33
C ASP A 198 -22.05 -10.35 -7.70
N ARG A 199 -22.44 -9.90 -6.48
CA ARG A 199 -23.61 -10.42 -5.74
C ARG A 199 -24.95 -9.92 -6.26
N ASN A 200 -25.01 -8.70 -6.79
CA ASN A 200 -26.30 -8.05 -7.09
C ASN A 200 -26.74 -8.22 -8.55
N GLY A 201 -25.86 -8.69 -9.44
CA GLY A 201 -26.16 -8.81 -10.87
C GLY A 201 -26.65 -7.49 -11.49
N SER A 202 -27.19 -7.57 -12.70
CA SER A 202 -27.57 -6.42 -13.52
C SER A 202 -28.76 -5.57 -13.01
N GLY A 203 -29.26 -5.78 -11.78
CA GLY A 203 -30.43 -5.09 -11.23
C GLY A 203 -30.10 -4.05 -10.16
N GLY A 204 -30.30 -2.76 -10.46
CA GLY A 204 -30.45 -1.70 -9.44
C GLY A 204 -29.19 -1.09 -8.83
N LEU A 205 -27.99 -1.58 -9.14
CA LEU A 205 -26.74 -0.93 -8.71
C LEU A 205 -26.39 0.30 -9.56
N ASP A 206 -25.69 1.24 -8.92
CA ASP A 206 -24.99 2.36 -9.56
C ASP A 206 -24.12 1.85 -10.72
N GLU A 207 -24.24 2.49 -11.88
CA GLU A 207 -23.45 2.17 -13.08
C GLU A 207 -21.94 2.26 -12.80
N ARG A 208 -21.51 3.13 -11.87
CA ARG A 208 -20.11 3.23 -11.43
C ARG A 208 -19.60 1.92 -10.84
N VAL A 209 -20.46 1.13 -10.17
CA VAL A 209 -20.12 -0.15 -9.54
C VAL A 209 -20.05 -1.29 -10.56
N ARG A 210 -20.91 -1.30 -11.59
CA ARG A 210 -20.98 -2.40 -12.57
C ARG A 210 -19.68 -2.61 -13.35
N GLY A 211 -18.96 -1.53 -13.65
CA GLY A 211 -17.66 -1.64 -14.32
C GLY A 211 -16.60 -2.42 -13.53
N TRP A 212 -16.82 -2.59 -12.22
CA TRP A 212 -15.92 -3.25 -11.28
C TRP A 212 -16.31 -4.69 -10.95
N GLU A 213 -17.28 -5.31 -11.63
CA GLU A 213 -17.46 -6.77 -11.54
C GLU A 213 -16.14 -7.50 -11.82
N ARG A 214 -15.99 -8.75 -11.35
CA ARG A 214 -14.71 -9.49 -11.46
C ARG A 214 -14.14 -9.50 -12.89
N HIS A 215 -15.01 -9.61 -13.87
CA HIS A 215 -14.68 -9.60 -15.31
C HIS A 215 -15.10 -8.29 -16.00
N GLY A 216 -15.47 -7.28 -15.21
CA GLY A 216 -15.78 -5.95 -15.67
C GLY A 216 -14.54 -5.25 -16.20
N ARG A 217 -14.74 -4.36 -17.19
CA ARG A 217 -13.65 -3.67 -17.88
C ARG A 217 -12.73 -2.92 -16.92
N LYS A 218 -13.29 -2.16 -15.96
CA LYS A 218 -12.48 -1.38 -15.00
C LYS A 218 -11.62 -2.28 -14.10
N SER A 219 -12.19 -3.41 -13.66
CA SER A 219 -11.47 -4.40 -12.85
C SER A 219 -10.29 -5.00 -13.61
N MET A 220 -10.53 -5.45 -14.86
CA MET A 220 -9.49 -6.00 -15.73
C MET A 220 -8.40 -4.98 -16.05
N ASP A 221 -8.79 -3.74 -16.39
CA ASP A 221 -7.84 -2.66 -16.70
C ASP A 221 -6.99 -2.29 -15.47
N TRP A 222 -7.59 -2.26 -14.28
CA TRP A 222 -6.85 -2.04 -13.03
C TRP A 222 -5.87 -3.18 -12.74
N GLN A 223 -6.30 -4.44 -12.86
CA GLN A 223 -5.46 -5.62 -12.65
C GLN A 223 -4.27 -5.65 -13.61
N GLU A 224 -4.49 -5.31 -14.88
CA GLU A 224 -3.42 -5.27 -15.88
C GLU A 224 -2.40 -4.18 -15.58
N ARG A 225 -2.85 -2.98 -15.16
CA ARG A 225 -1.95 -1.91 -14.69
C ARG A 225 -1.18 -2.33 -13.44
N ASP A 226 -1.84 -3.04 -12.51
CA ASP A 226 -1.24 -3.54 -11.27
C ASP A 226 -0.12 -4.55 -11.58
N ARG A 227 -0.39 -5.49 -12.49
CA ARG A 227 0.55 -6.50 -12.96
C ARG A 227 1.75 -5.87 -13.68
N LYS A 228 1.51 -5.09 -14.74
CA LYS A 228 2.57 -4.40 -15.50
C LYS A 228 3.41 -3.47 -14.61
N GLY A 229 2.75 -2.74 -13.71
CA GLY A 229 3.42 -1.87 -12.76
C GLY A 229 4.31 -2.64 -11.79
N THR A 230 3.87 -3.83 -11.33
CA THR A 230 4.68 -4.72 -10.48
C THR A 230 5.92 -5.20 -11.22
N GLU A 231 5.76 -5.74 -12.41
CA GLU A 231 6.88 -6.25 -13.24
C GLU A 231 7.88 -5.15 -13.57
N GLY A 232 7.39 -3.95 -13.92
CA GLY A 232 8.24 -2.79 -14.20
C GLY A 232 9.03 -2.33 -12.98
N MET A 233 8.38 -2.22 -11.81
CA MET A 233 9.06 -1.80 -10.59
C MET A 233 10.05 -2.85 -10.09
N GLU A 234 9.69 -4.13 -10.15
CA GLU A 234 10.59 -5.22 -9.76
C GLU A 234 11.87 -5.21 -10.59
N LEU A 235 11.76 -5.00 -11.90
CA LEU A 235 12.91 -4.87 -12.79
C LEU A 235 13.82 -3.70 -12.37
N VAL A 236 13.24 -2.52 -12.14
CA VAL A 236 14.03 -1.32 -11.75
C VAL A 236 14.67 -1.51 -10.37
N VAL A 237 13.88 -1.90 -9.36
CA VAL A 237 14.33 -2.03 -7.97
C VAL A 237 15.45 -3.08 -7.85
N THR A 238 15.28 -4.24 -8.47
CA THR A 238 16.24 -5.35 -8.35
C THR A 238 17.57 -5.05 -9.00
N ASN A 239 17.56 -4.24 -10.07
CA ASN A 239 18.76 -3.96 -10.87
C ASN A 239 19.33 -2.57 -10.65
N TRP A 240 18.70 -1.70 -9.84
CA TRP A 240 19.02 -0.27 -9.75
C TRP A 240 20.51 0.06 -9.61
N ALA A 241 21.22 -0.72 -8.80
CA ALA A 241 22.65 -0.56 -8.58
C ALA A 241 23.45 -0.66 -9.88
N ILE A 242 23.05 -1.52 -10.80
CA ILE A 242 23.85 -1.93 -11.96
C ILE A 242 23.30 -1.45 -13.30
N LEU A 243 22.12 -0.81 -13.33
CA LEU A 243 21.54 -0.32 -14.59
C LEU A 243 22.46 0.72 -15.25
N GLU A 244 22.75 0.56 -16.53
CA GLU A 244 23.51 1.54 -17.31
C GLU A 244 22.57 2.39 -18.18
N GLU A 245 23.15 3.34 -18.92
CA GLU A 245 22.39 4.25 -19.79
C GLU A 245 21.61 3.49 -20.87
N GLU A 246 22.21 2.44 -21.42
CA GLU A 246 21.56 1.56 -22.39
C GLU A 246 20.36 0.82 -21.78
N ASP A 247 20.45 0.40 -20.52
CA ASP A 247 19.33 -0.25 -19.83
C ASP A 247 18.18 0.74 -19.61
N PHE A 248 18.49 1.99 -19.29
CA PHE A 248 17.50 3.04 -19.15
C PHE A 248 16.76 3.33 -20.46
N LEU A 249 17.48 3.35 -21.60
CA LEU A 249 16.86 3.46 -22.92
C LEU A 249 15.99 2.24 -23.26
N ALA A 250 16.44 1.03 -22.92
CA ALA A 250 15.64 -0.19 -23.11
C ALA A 250 14.36 -0.17 -22.26
N MET A 251 14.44 0.35 -21.03
CA MET A 251 13.27 0.56 -20.17
C MET A 251 12.31 1.60 -20.74
N LYS A 252 12.82 2.73 -21.25
CA LYS A 252 12.00 3.74 -21.92
C LYS A 252 11.20 3.13 -23.06
N ALA A 253 11.86 2.43 -23.98
CA ALA A 253 11.20 1.76 -25.10
C ALA A 253 10.11 0.76 -24.64
N ARG A 254 10.43 -0.06 -23.62
CA ARG A 254 9.46 -1.01 -23.05
C ARG A 254 8.20 -0.33 -22.50
N PHE A 255 8.34 0.83 -21.87
CA PHE A 255 7.22 1.52 -21.24
C PHE A 255 6.42 2.39 -22.22
N GLU A 256 7.00 2.83 -23.33
CA GLU A 256 6.29 3.49 -24.44
C GLU A 256 5.27 2.55 -25.11
N ASP A 257 5.63 1.28 -25.30
CA ASP A 257 4.79 0.26 -25.95
C ASP A 257 3.65 -0.31 -25.05
N SER A 258 3.63 0.05 -23.77
CA SER A 258 2.82 -0.61 -22.72
C SER A 258 1.44 -0.03 -22.47
#